data_AF-A0A251XQ18-F1
#
_entry.id   AF-A0A251XQ18-F1
#
_cell.length_a   1.000
_cell.length_b   1.000
_cell.length_c   1.000
_cell.angle_alpha   90.00
_cell.angle_beta   90.00
_cell.angle_gamma   90.00
#
_symmetry.space_group_name_H-M   'P 1'
#
loop_
_entity.id
_entity.type
_entity.pdbx_description
1 polymer ?
#
loop_
_entity_poly.entity_id
_entity_poly.type
_entity_poly.pdbx_seq_one_letter_code
_entity_poly.pdbx_strand_id
1 'polypeptide(L)' 'MDVAIWCDIDLHTAATRGMARDAELGRDHEALWRDVWLPNEIDFAARFTPRASASVIYKASR' A
#
# COMPACT_ATOMS: atom_id res chain seq x y z
N MET A 1 -16.38 22.21 2.33
CA MET A 1 -16.19 21.02 3.17
C MET A 1 -15.07 20.23 2.53
N ASP A 2 -14.05 19.89 3.30
CA ASP A 2 -12.97 19.03 2.86
C ASP A 2 -13.23 17.60 3.35
N VAL A 3 -12.87 16.61 2.54
CA VAL A 3 -13.03 15.19 2.87
C VAL A 3 -11.71 14.46 2.69
N ALA A 4 -11.34 13.65 3.67
CA ALA A 4 -10.20 12.75 3.59
C ALA A 4 -10.71 11.32 3.39
N ILE A 5 -10.31 10.68 2.28
CA ILE A 5 -10.71 9.31 1.95
C ILE A 5 -9.48 8.41 2.04
N TRP A 6 -9.58 7.34 2.83
CA TRP A 6 -8.55 6.30 2.91
C TRP A 6 -9.01 5.05 2.17
N CYS A 7 -8.36 4.75 1.04
CA CYS A 7 -8.59 3.57 0.23
C CYS A 7 -7.38 2.65 0.33
N ASP A 8 -7.56 1.47 0.91
CA ASP A 8 -6.42 0.64 1.27
C ASP A 8 -6.76 -0.86 1.28
N ILE A 9 -5.73 -1.67 1.13
CA ILE A 9 -5.72 -3.12 1.26
C ILE A 9 -4.59 -3.52 2.23
N ASP A 10 -4.62 -4.72 2.79
CA ASP A 10 -3.54 -5.10 3.69
C ASP A 10 -2.18 -5.14 2.95
N LEU A 11 -1.12 -4.77 3.68
CA LEU A 11 0.21 -4.57 3.12
C LEU A 11 0.75 -5.80 2.39
N HIS A 12 0.46 -7.00 2.89
CA HIS A 12 0.91 -8.24 2.27
C HIS A 12 0.21 -8.48 0.92
N THR A 13 -1.11 -8.27 0.87
CA THR A 13 -1.88 -8.33 -0.37
C THR A 13 -1.41 -7.26 -1.36
N ALA A 14 -1.14 -6.03 -0.90
CA ALA A 14 -0.63 -4.95 -1.74
C ALA A 14 0.69 -5.33 -2.42
N ALA A 15 1.68 -5.76 -1.63
CA ALA A 15 2.99 -6.14 -2.13
C ALA A 15 2.90 -7.35 -3.08
N THR A 16 2.14 -8.38 -2.72
CA THR A 16 1.99 -9.59 -3.55
C THR A 16 1.36 -9.25 -4.90
N ARG A 17 0.26 -8.49 -4.93
CA ARG A 17 -0.41 -8.09 -6.18
C ARG A 17 0.44 -7.10 -6.99
N GLY A 18 1.23 -6.26 -6.32
CA GLY A 18 2.17 -5.33 -6.93
C GLY A 18 3.30 -6.04 -7.68
N MET A 19 4.01 -6.91 -6.99
CA MET A 19 5.11 -7.71 -7.57
C MET A 19 4.62 -8.64 -8.68
N ALA A 20 3.46 -9.29 -8.52
CA ALA A 20 2.88 -10.14 -9.56
C ALA A 20 2.61 -9.34 -10.84
N ARG A 21 2.06 -8.13 -10.73
CA ARG A 21 1.80 -7.25 -11.87
C ARG A 21 3.09 -6.80 -12.56
N ASP A 22 4.12 -6.46 -11.80
CA ASP A 22 5.43 -6.10 -12.38
C ASP A 22 6.03 -7.29 -13.14
N ALA A 23 5.96 -8.50 -12.58
CA ALA A 23 6.41 -9.72 -13.24
C ALA A 23 5.65 -10.01 -14.54
N GLU A 24 4.32 -9.86 -14.56
CA GLU A 24 3.47 -10.00 -15.75
C GLU A 24 3.86 -9.01 -16.86
N LEU A 25 4.39 -7.84 -16.50
CA LEU A 25 4.86 -6.81 -17.43
C LEU A 25 6.34 -6.97 -17.80
N GLY A 26 7.01 -8.03 -17.34
CA GLY A 26 8.44 -8.27 -17.59
C GLY A 26 9.36 -7.27 -16.88
N ARG A 27 8.91 -6.67 -15.77
CA ARG A 27 9.69 -5.72 -14.97
C ARG A 27 10.34 -6.42 -13.78
N ASP A 28 11.64 -6.27 -13.66
CA ASP A 28 12.38 -6.77 -12.49
C ASP A 28 12.48 -5.68 -11.41
N HIS A 29 11.44 -5.60 -10.58
CA HIS A 29 11.34 -4.66 -9.48
C HIS A 29 11.22 -5.34 -8.11
N GLU A 30 11.48 -6.65 -8.02
CA GLU A 30 11.28 -7.38 -6.76
C GLU A 30 12.10 -6.80 -5.61
N ALA A 31 13.37 -6.47 -5.87
CA ALA A 31 14.23 -5.80 -4.89
C ALA A 31 13.68 -4.42 -4.48
N LEU A 32 13.12 -3.65 -5.40
CA LEU A 32 12.51 -2.36 -5.08
C LEU A 32 11.31 -2.52 -4.15
N TRP A 33 10.46 -3.53 -4.39
CA TRP A 33 9.33 -3.85 -3.53
C TRP A 33 9.79 -4.27 -2.12
N ARG A 34 10.79 -5.16 -2.03
CA ARG A 34 11.26 -5.73 -0.75
C ARG A 34 12.11 -4.77 0.07
N ASP A 35 13.00 -4.05 -0.57
CA ASP A 35 14.07 -3.31 0.11
C ASP A 35 13.74 -1.84 0.27
N VAL A 36 12.75 -1.31 -0.48
CA VAL A 36 12.39 0.11 -0.46
C VAL A 36 10.92 0.31 -0.14
N TRP A 37 10.01 -0.24 -0.95
CA TRP A 37 8.59 0.07 -0.82
C TRP A 37 7.97 -0.48 0.47
N LEU A 38 8.19 -1.76 0.77
CA LEU A 38 7.66 -2.40 1.98
C LEU A 38 8.15 -1.73 3.28
N PRO A 39 9.46 -1.48 3.48
CA PRO A 39 9.94 -0.77 4.65
C PRO A 39 9.35 0.64 4.80
N ASN A 40 9.22 1.36 3.68
CA ASN A 40 8.66 2.71 3.68
C ASN A 40 7.20 2.71 4.11
N GLU A 41 6.37 1.77 3.64
CA GLU A 41 4.96 1.72 4.07
C GLU A 41 4.80 1.36 5.54
N ILE A 42 5.65 0.47 6.06
CA ILE A 42 5.66 0.15 7.49
C ILE A 42 6.01 1.40 8.32
N ASP A 43 7.07 2.12 7.94
CA ASP A 43 7.50 3.34 8.62
C ASP A 43 6.46 4.45 8.52
N PHE A 44 5.87 4.64 7.33
CA PHE A 44 4.81 5.62 7.09
C PHE A 44 3.58 5.35 7.97
N ALA A 45 3.09 4.11 7.98
CA ALA A 45 1.94 3.74 8.81
C ALA A 45 2.23 3.97 10.31
N ALA A 46 3.44 3.62 10.77
CA ALA A 46 3.85 3.78 12.16
C ALA A 46 3.95 5.26 12.59
N ARG A 47 4.40 6.15 11.70
CA ARG A 47 4.62 7.57 12.04
C ARG A 47 3.36 8.42 11.92
N PHE A 48 2.52 8.15 10.92
CA PHE A 48 1.48 9.09 10.53
C PHE A 48 0.06 8.60 10.84
N THR A 49 -0.15 7.29 11.01
CA THR A 49 -1.46 6.69 11.27
C THR A 49 -2.60 7.29 10.40
N PRO A 50 -2.41 7.42 9.07
CA PRO A 50 -3.28 8.24 8.21
C PRO A 50 -4.74 7.75 8.19
N ARG A 51 -4.95 6.44 8.41
CA ARG A 51 -6.26 5.82 8.57
C ARG A 51 -7.09 6.43 9.72
N ALA A 52 -6.45 6.91 10.79
CA ALA A 52 -7.14 7.52 11.93
C ALA A 52 -7.67 8.93 11.63
N SER A 53 -7.13 9.60 10.62
CA SER A 53 -7.54 10.95 10.21
C SER A 53 -8.53 10.94 9.04
N ALA A 54 -8.93 9.76 8.55
CA ALA A 54 -9.83 9.64 7.40
C ALA A 54 -11.29 9.90 7.79
N SER A 55 -11.99 10.70 6.97
CA SER A 55 -13.44 10.90 7.07
C SER A 55 -14.21 9.66 6.58
N VAL A 56 -13.67 8.97 5.56
CA VAL A 56 -14.25 7.76 4.98
C VAL A 56 -13.15 6.72 4.78
N ILE A 57 -13.46 5.48 5.14
CA ILE A 57 -12.56 4.34 4.95
C ILE A 57 -13.20 3.38 3.95
N TYR A 58 -12.51 3.13 2.85
CA TYR A 58 -12.87 2.10 1.88
C TYR A 58 -11.92 0.91 2.01
N LYS A 59 -12.48 -0.27 2.23
CA LYS A 59 -11.74 -1.55 2.22
C LYS A 59 -12.07 -2.26 0.91
N ALA A 60 -11.07 -2.59 0.11
CA ALA A 60 -11.33 -3.41 -1.07
C ALA A 60 -11.82 -4.80 -0.63
N SER A 61 -12.88 -5.29 -1.27
CA SER A 61 -13.30 -6.69 -1.17
C SER A 61 -12.19 -7.61 -1.69
N ARG A 62 -12.03 -8.77 -1.04
CA ARG A 62 -10.99 -9.76 -1.36
C ARG A 62 -10.96 -10.13 -2.83
#